data_AF-A0A1G5Y937-F1
#
_entry.id   AF-A0A1G5Y937-F1
#
_cell.length_a   1.000
_cell.length_b   1.000
_cell.length_c   1.000
_cell.angle_alpha   90.00
_cell.angle_beta   90.00
_cell.angle_gamma   90.00
#
_symmetry.space_group_name_H-M   'P 1'
#
loop_
_entity.id
_entity.type
_entity.pdbx_description
1 polymer ?
#
loop_
_entity_poly.entity_id
_entity_poly.type
_entity_poly.pdbx_seq_one_letter_code
_entity_poly.pdbx_strand_id
1 'polypeptide(L)'
;MNSIKKSNPHLLIAYAGKTTTADITIRLMKQYALKNDVELKTIEGIDVDRSDIAWCDCVLIIRGADCFLSRISAAAKKAGKCCVFYIDDDLLALYGENDVYHKYLLDCLHYASILWTSNINVSKKYSAFLRNDAKVVEAIVLDPWEGMNSYRDSEDEIGIIFAGSPSHEKNISRYILPAINDIYYKQRKKVCFHLIGFQDSKLRDSEPYIKVTRWFDNAEEYRRYVATINAQIGLAVIEDTEFGRCKFYNKYLEYSKLGLMGIYTDCEPFTFAVKDKFNGLLAENTVEDWTNKLLTAIDNPELRKECVTNAQRDLDLHYSTSAIIETIEEKLPELKNYRSEERPVIYSRRGTQILARINTLLNILANPEILEKRLEDGKSLPRPAKVICRQLTTTRQYKLKVANNFRIMSLCFAKDNDVKGEITICLCNAGGEIVGVRTINFDDTISNNVTEIQFDKEIDCKEKLTMSIDVSYENAGFFGVFEKKNLNNYVCRGLEKLNIKVTGKNIIWYRTL
;
A
#
# COMPACT_ATOMS: atom_id res chain seq x y z
N MET A 1 11.13 -34.87 -27.94
CA MET A 1 10.69 -35.10 -26.55
C MET A 1 9.34 -34.45 -26.41
N ASN A 2 8.28 -35.26 -26.29
CA ASN A 2 6.93 -34.77 -26.06
C ASN A 2 6.90 -34.10 -24.69
N SER A 3 6.69 -32.78 -24.64
CA SER A 3 6.43 -32.10 -23.37
C SER A 3 5.11 -32.66 -22.84
N ILE A 4 5.18 -33.29 -21.67
CA ILE A 4 4.00 -33.69 -20.92
C ILE A 4 3.31 -32.37 -20.56
N LYS A 5 2.25 -32.01 -21.30
CA LYS A 5 1.40 -30.88 -20.93
C LYS A 5 0.96 -31.14 -19.50
N LYS A 6 1.39 -30.26 -18.59
CA LYS A 6 0.86 -30.11 -17.24
C LYS A 6 -0.67 -30.31 -17.27
N SER A 7 -1.18 -31.31 -16.57
CA SER A 7 -2.62 -31.62 -16.58
C SER A 7 -3.41 -30.42 -16.03
N ASN A 8 -2.92 -29.84 -14.94
CA ASN A 8 -3.62 -28.82 -14.18
C ASN A 8 -3.06 -27.42 -14.48
N PRO A 9 -3.91 -26.36 -14.52
CA PRO A 9 -3.46 -24.98 -14.64
C PRO A 9 -2.65 -24.57 -13.40
N HIS A 10 -1.61 -23.76 -13.61
CA HIS A 10 -0.79 -23.25 -12.50
C HIS A 10 -0.97 -21.74 -12.34
N LEU A 11 -1.39 -21.29 -11.15
CA LEU A 11 -1.60 -19.90 -10.81
C LEU A 11 -0.59 -19.43 -9.76
N LEU A 12 0.16 -18.39 -10.08
CA LEU A 12 0.99 -17.66 -9.12
C LEU A 12 0.29 -16.37 -8.70
N ILE A 13 0.02 -16.20 -7.41
CA ILE A 13 -0.39 -14.90 -6.85
C ILE A 13 0.86 -14.22 -6.30
N ALA A 14 1.15 -13.02 -6.82
CA ALA A 14 2.19 -12.15 -6.31
C ALA A 14 1.57 -10.86 -5.75
N TYR A 15 1.97 -10.49 -4.55
CA TYR A 15 1.40 -9.37 -3.80
C TYR A 15 2.49 -8.62 -3.02
N ALA A 16 2.20 -7.38 -2.61
CA ALA A 16 3.14 -6.53 -1.88
C ALA A 16 2.69 -6.33 -0.44
N GLY A 17 3.44 -6.87 0.52
CA GLY A 17 3.11 -6.79 1.95
C GLY A 17 1.80 -7.49 2.31
N LYS A 18 1.53 -7.62 3.62
CA LYS A 18 0.22 -8.11 4.09
C LYS A 18 -0.78 -6.96 4.10
N THR A 19 -1.72 -6.99 3.17
CA THR A 19 -2.86 -6.06 3.11
C THR A 19 -4.15 -6.85 3.19
N THR A 20 -5.21 -6.23 3.71
CA THR A 20 -6.54 -6.85 3.79
C THR A 20 -7.00 -7.34 2.40
N THR A 21 -6.78 -6.54 1.35
CA THR A 21 -7.08 -6.92 -0.03
C THR A 21 -6.32 -8.18 -0.46
N ALA A 22 -5.02 -8.27 -0.19
CA ALA A 22 -4.22 -9.45 -0.54
C ALA A 22 -4.72 -10.69 0.19
N ASP A 23 -4.98 -10.59 1.48
CA ASP A 23 -5.45 -11.71 2.31
C ASP A 23 -6.82 -12.22 1.86
N ILE A 24 -7.76 -11.32 1.60
CA ILE A 24 -9.10 -11.66 1.09
C ILE A 24 -9.00 -12.35 -0.28
N THR A 25 -8.25 -11.74 -1.22
CA THR A 25 -8.08 -12.29 -2.57
C THR A 25 -7.45 -13.69 -2.50
N ILE A 26 -6.42 -13.88 -1.66
CA ILE A 26 -5.76 -15.17 -1.48
C ILE A 26 -6.73 -16.22 -0.92
N ARG A 27 -7.54 -15.89 0.09
CA ARG A 27 -8.53 -16.82 0.65
C ARG A 27 -9.58 -17.24 -0.37
N LEU A 28 -10.13 -16.28 -1.13
CA LEU A 28 -11.06 -16.55 -2.22
C LEU A 28 -10.43 -17.43 -3.30
N MET A 29 -9.22 -17.09 -3.74
CA MET A 29 -8.53 -17.82 -4.82
C MET A 29 -8.09 -19.23 -4.39
N LYS A 30 -7.86 -19.49 -3.10
CA LYS A 30 -7.64 -20.85 -2.59
C LYS A 30 -8.89 -21.73 -2.77
N GLN A 31 -10.08 -21.19 -2.51
CA GLN A 31 -11.33 -21.92 -2.74
C GLN A 31 -11.62 -22.11 -4.23
N TYR A 32 -11.39 -21.06 -5.04
CA TYR A 32 -11.45 -21.15 -6.51
C TYR A 32 -10.55 -22.27 -7.03
N ALA A 33 -9.30 -22.30 -6.57
CA ALA A 33 -8.30 -23.25 -7.02
C ALA A 33 -8.65 -24.69 -6.64
N LEU A 34 -9.17 -24.91 -5.43
CA LEU A 34 -9.66 -26.22 -5.00
C LEU A 34 -10.83 -26.70 -5.86
N LYS A 35 -11.79 -25.82 -6.17
CA LYS A 35 -12.98 -26.17 -6.98
C LYS A 35 -12.61 -26.47 -8.44
N ASN A 36 -11.62 -25.77 -8.99
CA ASN A 36 -11.25 -25.84 -10.41
C ASN A 36 -10.00 -26.69 -10.71
N ASP A 37 -9.48 -27.41 -9.72
CA ASP A 37 -8.25 -28.21 -9.82
C ASP A 37 -7.05 -27.40 -10.35
N VAL A 38 -6.91 -26.17 -9.86
CA VAL A 38 -5.82 -25.24 -10.21
C VAL A 38 -4.72 -25.36 -9.14
N GLU A 39 -3.48 -25.57 -9.56
CA GLU A 39 -2.35 -25.51 -8.62
C GLU A 39 -2.03 -24.04 -8.29
N LEU A 40 -2.01 -23.71 -6.99
CA LEU A 40 -1.87 -22.33 -6.52
C LEU A 40 -0.59 -22.14 -5.70
N LYS A 41 0.20 -21.13 -6.06
CA LYS A 41 1.26 -20.56 -5.21
C LYS A 41 0.95 -19.12 -4.85
N THR A 42 1.15 -18.75 -3.60
CA THR A 42 0.99 -17.38 -3.10
C THR A 42 2.32 -16.93 -2.52
N ILE A 43 2.96 -15.93 -3.14
CA ILE A 43 4.32 -15.51 -2.77
C ILE A 43 4.37 -13.99 -2.73
N GLU A 44 4.94 -13.43 -1.67
CA GLU A 44 5.20 -11.98 -1.63
C GLU A 44 6.18 -11.60 -2.74
N GLY A 45 5.98 -10.46 -3.41
CA GLY A 45 6.74 -10.06 -4.59
C GLY A 45 8.26 -10.02 -4.37
N ILE A 46 8.71 -9.71 -3.14
CA ILE A 46 10.12 -9.72 -2.75
C ILE A 46 10.76 -11.12 -2.78
N ASP A 47 9.94 -12.16 -2.67
CA ASP A 47 10.32 -13.56 -2.54
C ASP A 47 10.09 -14.39 -3.79
N VAL A 48 9.40 -13.85 -4.80
CA VAL A 48 9.21 -14.51 -6.10
C VAL A 48 10.56 -14.71 -6.80
N ASP A 49 10.81 -15.94 -7.24
CA ASP A 49 12.00 -16.30 -8.00
C ASP A 49 11.66 -16.67 -9.46
N ARG A 50 12.71 -16.81 -10.29
CA ARG A 50 12.58 -17.15 -11.72
C ARG A 50 11.79 -18.45 -11.92
N SER A 51 12.01 -19.43 -11.04
CA SER A 51 11.33 -20.73 -11.09
C SER A 51 9.83 -20.63 -10.87
N ASP A 52 9.35 -19.67 -10.07
CA ASP A 52 7.92 -19.51 -9.80
C ASP A 52 7.18 -18.94 -11.01
N ILE A 53 7.79 -17.94 -11.67
CA ILE A 53 7.27 -17.39 -12.93
C ILE A 53 7.31 -18.46 -14.03
N ALA A 54 8.37 -19.28 -14.08
CA ALA A 54 8.45 -20.36 -15.06
C ALA A 54 7.39 -21.44 -14.83
N TRP A 55 7.08 -21.69 -13.55
CA TRP A 55 6.13 -22.70 -13.11
C TRP A 55 4.67 -22.34 -13.42
N CYS A 56 4.26 -21.07 -13.36
CA CYS A 56 2.86 -20.71 -13.57
C CYS A 56 2.46 -20.62 -15.06
N ASP A 57 1.16 -20.74 -15.34
CA ASP A 57 0.52 -20.37 -16.60
C ASP A 57 -0.02 -18.93 -16.53
N CYS A 58 -0.58 -18.59 -15.37
CA CYS A 58 -1.14 -17.29 -15.05
C CYS A 58 -0.41 -16.69 -13.84
N VAL A 59 -0.20 -15.37 -13.84
CA VAL A 59 0.23 -14.61 -12.66
C VAL A 59 -0.83 -13.59 -12.30
N LEU A 60 -1.31 -13.62 -11.05
CA LEU A 60 -2.21 -12.63 -10.48
C LEU A 60 -1.41 -11.65 -9.62
N ILE A 61 -1.35 -10.40 -10.06
CA ILE A 61 -0.68 -9.29 -9.37
C ILE A 61 -1.73 -8.52 -8.59
N ILE A 62 -1.64 -8.51 -7.26
CA ILE A 62 -2.56 -7.79 -6.39
C ILE A 62 -2.00 -6.41 -6.07
N ARG A 63 -2.72 -5.34 -6.46
CA ARG A 63 -2.37 -3.93 -6.19
C ARG A 63 -0.91 -3.60 -6.54
N GLY A 64 -0.42 -4.09 -7.68
CA GLY A 64 0.98 -3.95 -8.03
C GLY A 64 1.39 -2.50 -8.26
N ALA A 65 2.21 -1.96 -7.35
CA ALA A 65 2.73 -0.61 -7.43
C ALA A 65 4.20 -0.51 -7.00
N ASP A 66 4.95 -1.62 -6.97
CA ASP A 66 6.36 -1.63 -6.57
C ASP A 66 7.30 -2.23 -7.62
N CYS A 67 8.60 -2.10 -7.37
CA CYS A 67 9.65 -2.55 -8.29
C CYS A 67 9.72 -4.07 -8.50
N PHE A 68 9.27 -4.87 -7.54
CA PHE A 68 9.22 -6.32 -7.64
C PHE A 68 8.07 -6.72 -8.52
N LEU A 69 6.85 -6.28 -8.19
CA LEU A 69 5.64 -6.63 -8.94
C LEU A 69 5.71 -6.14 -10.38
N SER A 70 6.22 -4.93 -10.64
CA SER A 70 6.42 -4.44 -12.02
C SER A 70 7.39 -5.31 -12.82
N ARG A 71 8.50 -5.77 -12.22
CA ARG A 71 9.48 -6.65 -12.88
C ARG A 71 8.99 -8.08 -13.03
N ILE A 72 8.16 -8.57 -12.11
CA ILE A 72 7.48 -9.86 -12.22
C ILE A 72 6.49 -9.81 -13.39
N SER A 73 5.64 -8.78 -13.45
CA SER A 73 4.69 -8.56 -14.56
C SER A 73 5.41 -8.53 -15.91
N ALA A 74 6.52 -7.79 -16.01
CA ALA A 74 7.33 -7.71 -17.22
C ALA A 74 7.92 -9.07 -17.64
N ALA A 75 8.49 -9.80 -16.69
CA ALA A 75 9.10 -11.11 -16.96
C ALA A 75 8.05 -12.16 -17.33
N ALA A 76 6.91 -12.17 -16.65
CA ALA A 76 5.79 -13.06 -16.93
C ALA A 76 5.19 -12.81 -18.32
N LYS A 77 4.90 -11.55 -18.68
CA LYS A 77 4.37 -11.21 -20.01
C LYS A 77 5.34 -11.61 -21.12
N LYS A 78 6.64 -11.34 -20.96
CA LYS A 78 7.69 -11.75 -21.93
C LYS A 78 7.82 -13.26 -22.06
N ALA A 79 7.58 -14.00 -20.98
CA ALA A 79 7.56 -15.46 -20.98
C ALA A 79 6.22 -16.05 -21.46
N GLY A 80 5.31 -15.24 -22.00
CA GLY A 80 4.03 -15.73 -22.50
C GLY A 80 3.10 -16.23 -21.41
N LYS A 81 3.16 -15.65 -20.20
CA LYS A 81 2.19 -15.92 -19.13
C LYS A 81 0.99 -15.01 -19.27
N CYS A 82 -0.18 -15.46 -18.82
CA CYS A 82 -1.34 -14.58 -18.68
C CYS A 82 -1.16 -13.73 -17.40
N CYS A 83 -0.87 -12.45 -17.58
CA CYS A 83 -0.74 -11.51 -16.45
C CYS A 83 -2.10 -10.90 -16.11
N VAL A 84 -2.66 -11.26 -14.96
CA VAL A 84 -3.88 -10.67 -14.40
C VAL A 84 -3.47 -9.64 -13.36
N PHE A 85 -3.96 -8.42 -13.48
CA PHE A 85 -3.71 -7.33 -12.53
C PHE A 85 -4.99 -7.01 -11.78
N TYR A 86 -5.04 -7.29 -10.47
CA TYR A 86 -6.18 -7.00 -9.62
C TYR A 86 -6.00 -5.70 -8.83
N ILE A 87 -7.02 -4.85 -8.83
CA ILE A 87 -7.04 -3.58 -8.09
C ILE A 87 -8.46 -3.24 -7.63
N ASP A 88 -8.58 -2.75 -6.41
CA ASP A 88 -9.85 -2.44 -5.73
C ASP A 88 -10.03 -0.96 -5.33
N ASP A 89 -8.95 -0.16 -5.41
CA ASP A 89 -8.91 1.25 -5.05
C ASP A 89 -8.20 2.07 -6.14
N ASP A 90 -8.46 3.38 -6.15
CA ASP A 90 -7.74 4.34 -7.00
C ASP A 90 -6.36 4.68 -6.43
N LEU A 91 -5.42 3.76 -6.61
CA LEU A 91 -4.01 3.97 -6.25
C LEU A 91 -3.34 5.11 -7.04
N LEU A 92 -3.83 5.47 -8.23
CA LEU A 92 -3.27 6.58 -8.99
C LEU A 92 -3.55 7.92 -8.30
N ALA A 93 -4.68 8.06 -7.61
CA ALA A 93 -4.94 9.23 -6.77
C ALA A 93 -4.07 9.26 -5.49
N LEU A 94 -3.54 8.12 -5.05
CA LEU A 94 -2.66 8.04 -3.88
C LEU A 94 -1.19 8.32 -4.24
N TYR A 95 -0.76 7.93 -5.44
CA TYR A 95 0.59 8.14 -5.93
C TYR A 95 0.60 9.29 -6.94
N GLY A 96 1.09 10.46 -6.54
CA GLY A 96 1.27 11.59 -7.46
C GLY A 96 2.12 11.21 -8.68
N GLU A 97 1.97 11.92 -9.80
CA GLU A 97 2.60 11.57 -11.08
C GLU A 97 4.14 11.42 -11.00
N ASN A 98 4.78 12.17 -10.11
CA ASN A 98 6.23 12.13 -9.88
C ASN A 98 6.67 11.03 -8.90
N ASP A 99 5.74 10.27 -8.31
CA ASP A 99 6.05 9.18 -7.41
C ASP A 99 6.53 7.94 -8.19
N VAL A 100 7.60 7.33 -7.71
CA VAL A 100 8.11 6.07 -8.27
C VAL A 100 7.06 4.94 -8.21
N TYR A 101 6.18 4.95 -7.21
CA TYR A 101 5.08 3.97 -7.11
C TYR A 101 4.03 4.16 -8.21
N HIS A 102 3.77 5.41 -8.63
CA HIS A 102 2.91 5.71 -9.78
C HIS A 102 3.47 5.04 -11.04
N LYS A 103 4.76 5.20 -11.29
CA LYS A 103 5.44 4.55 -12.41
C LYS A 103 5.32 3.03 -12.37
N TYR A 104 5.58 2.40 -11.22
CA TYR A 104 5.50 0.94 -11.12
C TYR A 104 4.08 0.42 -11.31
N LEU A 105 3.08 1.17 -10.87
CA LEU A 105 1.68 0.86 -11.12
C LEU A 105 1.37 0.85 -12.62
N LEU A 106 1.79 1.89 -13.34
CA LEU A 106 1.67 1.96 -14.79
C LEU A 106 2.46 0.84 -15.49
N ASP A 107 3.66 0.52 -15.01
CA ASP A 107 4.44 -0.61 -15.54
C ASP A 107 3.68 -1.94 -15.37
N CYS A 108 3.04 -2.18 -14.21
CA CYS A 108 2.23 -3.37 -14.00
C CYS A 108 1.03 -3.43 -14.97
N LEU A 109 0.31 -2.32 -15.14
CA LEU A 109 -0.82 -2.20 -16.07
C LEU A 109 -0.38 -2.42 -17.52
N HIS A 110 0.76 -1.86 -17.92
CA HIS A 110 1.31 -2.04 -19.26
C HIS A 110 1.57 -3.52 -19.61
N TYR A 111 1.98 -4.33 -18.63
CA TYR A 111 2.23 -5.76 -18.83
C TYR A 111 1.01 -6.65 -18.54
N ALA A 112 -0.10 -6.07 -18.06
CA ALA A 112 -1.32 -6.81 -17.82
C ALA A 112 -1.93 -7.30 -19.14
N SER A 113 -2.37 -8.55 -19.14
CA SER A 113 -3.25 -9.11 -20.18
C SER A 113 -4.71 -8.97 -19.78
N ILE A 114 -4.97 -8.92 -18.46
CA ILE A 114 -6.30 -8.69 -17.90
C ILE A 114 -6.19 -7.69 -16.76
N LEU A 115 -6.99 -6.63 -16.79
CA LEU A 115 -7.31 -5.81 -15.63
C LEU A 115 -8.54 -6.42 -14.95
N TRP A 116 -8.42 -6.77 -13.68
CA TRP A 116 -9.51 -7.23 -12.86
C TRP A 116 -9.79 -6.21 -11.75
N THR A 117 -11.03 -5.75 -11.63
CA THR A 117 -11.47 -4.84 -10.57
C THR A 117 -12.86 -5.21 -10.06
N SER A 118 -13.18 -4.78 -8.84
CA SER A 118 -14.52 -4.91 -8.24
C SER A 118 -15.40 -3.66 -8.48
N ASN A 119 -14.90 -2.63 -9.15
CA ASN A 119 -15.60 -1.36 -9.38
C ASN A 119 -15.44 -0.85 -10.83
N ILE A 120 -16.55 -0.53 -11.48
CA ILE A 120 -16.63 -0.01 -12.86
C ILE A 120 -15.92 1.34 -13.06
N ASN A 121 -15.85 2.20 -12.05
CA ASN A 121 -15.13 3.46 -12.12
C ASN A 121 -13.62 3.24 -12.17
N VAL A 122 -13.12 2.25 -11.43
CA VAL A 122 -11.75 1.78 -11.56
C VAL A 122 -11.53 1.19 -12.94
N SER A 123 -12.47 0.38 -13.47
CA SER A 123 -12.38 -0.14 -14.85
C SER A 123 -12.17 0.99 -15.87
N LYS A 124 -13.06 1.98 -15.86
CA LYS A 124 -13.05 3.12 -16.79
C LYS A 124 -11.76 3.92 -16.69
N LYS A 125 -11.32 4.24 -15.46
CA LYS A 125 -10.11 5.01 -15.21
C LYS A 125 -8.85 4.26 -15.63
N TYR A 126 -8.75 2.99 -15.25
CA TYR A 126 -7.52 2.22 -15.43
C TYR A 126 -7.39 1.60 -16.82
N SER A 127 -8.50 1.41 -17.55
CA SER A 127 -8.46 0.89 -18.92
C SER A 127 -7.66 1.78 -19.88
N ALA A 128 -7.57 3.08 -19.60
CA ALA A 128 -6.79 4.03 -20.41
C ALA A 128 -5.28 3.74 -20.41
N PHE A 129 -4.78 2.99 -19.42
CA PHE A 129 -3.36 2.66 -19.28
C PHE A 129 -3.02 1.24 -19.74
N LEU A 130 -4.02 0.49 -20.19
CA LEU A 130 -3.82 -0.87 -20.71
C LEU A 130 -3.38 -0.84 -22.17
N ARG A 131 -2.80 -1.96 -22.60
CA ARG A 131 -2.58 -2.21 -24.03
C ARG A 131 -3.91 -2.53 -24.72
N ASN A 132 -4.00 -2.24 -26.01
CA ASN A 132 -5.20 -2.50 -26.81
C ASN A 132 -5.64 -3.98 -26.83
N ASP A 133 -4.72 -4.92 -26.61
CA ASP A 133 -4.99 -6.35 -26.55
C ASP A 133 -5.40 -6.86 -25.16
N ALA A 134 -5.44 -5.99 -24.15
CA ALA A 134 -5.80 -6.37 -22.79
C ALA A 134 -7.33 -6.38 -22.59
N LYS A 135 -7.78 -7.32 -21.76
CA LYS A 135 -9.18 -7.47 -21.35
C LYS A 135 -9.43 -6.74 -20.04
N VAL A 136 -10.62 -6.16 -19.86
CA VAL A 136 -11.08 -5.60 -18.59
C VAL A 136 -12.16 -6.51 -18.02
N VAL A 137 -12.07 -6.83 -16.74
CA VAL A 137 -13.01 -7.70 -16.02
C VAL A 137 -13.47 -7.04 -14.74
N GLU A 138 -14.79 -6.99 -14.60
CA GLU A 138 -15.49 -6.57 -13.40
C GLU A 138 -16.03 -7.80 -12.68
N ALA A 139 -15.34 -8.21 -11.62
CA ALA A 139 -15.76 -9.33 -10.78
C ALA A 139 -15.39 -9.02 -9.33
N ILE A 140 -16.29 -9.37 -8.40
CA ILE A 140 -16.15 -9.05 -7.00
C ILE A 140 -15.09 -9.95 -6.35
N VAL A 141 -14.27 -9.36 -5.49
CA VAL A 141 -13.46 -10.10 -4.52
C VAL A 141 -14.02 -9.83 -3.13
N LEU A 142 -14.46 -10.89 -2.48
CA LEU A 142 -15.04 -10.83 -1.14
C LEU A 142 -14.51 -11.98 -0.29
N ASP A 143 -14.30 -11.69 0.98
CA ASP A 143 -13.85 -12.70 1.93
C ASP A 143 -14.95 -13.73 2.14
N PRO A 144 -14.67 -15.04 2.05
CA PRO A 144 -15.65 -16.06 2.42
C PRO A 144 -16.17 -15.81 3.84
N TRP A 145 -17.47 -16.02 4.04
CA TRP A 145 -18.11 -15.81 5.33
C TRP A 145 -19.11 -16.91 5.63
N GLU A 146 -19.39 -17.04 6.92
CA GLU A 146 -20.39 -17.98 7.44
C GLU A 146 -21.47 -17.21 8.17
N GLY A 147 -22.72 -17.52 7.82
CA GLY A 147 -23.90 -17.00 8.47
C GLY A 147 -24.13 -15.50 8.29
N MET A 148 -25.35 -15.10 8.67
CA MET A 148 -25.76 -13.71 8.80
C MET A 148 -26.50 -13.57 10.13
N ASN A 149 -26.33 -12.44 10.79
CA ASN A 149 -27.07 -12.14 12.00
C ASN A 149 -28.51 -11.81 11.64
N SER A 150 -29.47 -12.31 12.41
CA SER A 150 -30.86 -11.89 12.27
C SER A 150 -31.02 -10.41 12.63
N TYR A 151 -31.99 -9.75 11.99
CA TYR A 151 -32.45 -8.44 12.43
C TYR A 151 -32.90 -8.47 13.89
N ARG A 152 -32.54 -7.44 14.66
CA ARG A 152 -32.91 -7.28 16.07
C ARG A 152 -33.60 -5.94 16.25
N ASP A 153 -34.90 -5.97 16.51
CA ASP A 153 -35.65 -4.74 16.78
C ASP A 153 -35.43 -4.23 18.21
N SER A 154 -35.78 -2.97 18.44
CA SER A 154 -35.76 -2.33 19.76
C SER A 154 -36.84 -1.25 19.81
N GLU A 155 -37.75 -1.36 20.77
CA GLU A 155 -38.83 -0.37 20.97
C GLU A 155 -38.38 0.81 21.87
N ASP A 156 -37.41 0.60 22.74
CA ASP A 156 -37.02 1.57 23.78
C ASP A 156 -35.95 2.57 23.32
N GLU A 157 -34.93 2.11 22.58
CA GLU A 157 -33.79 2.91 22.14
C GLU A 157 -33.27 2.38 20.81
N ILE A 158 -33.07 3.26 19.82
CA ILE A 158 -32.52 2.88 18.52
C ILE A 158 -31.01 3.09 18.51
N GLY A 159 -30.27 2.00 18.30
CA GLY A 159 -28.82 2.06 18.15
C GLY A 159 -28.41 2.29 16.70
N ILE A 160 -27.51 3.25 16.51
CA ILE A 160 -26.96 3.65 15.22
C ILE A 160 -25.45 3.44 15.29
N ILE A 161 -24.87 2.75 14.30
CA ILE A 161 -23.42 2.52 14.25
C ILE A 161 -22.79 3.21 13.05
N PHE A 162 -21.57 3.69 13.24
CA PHE A 162 -20.62 3.91 12.16
C PHE A 162 -19.32 3.21 12.52
N ALA A 163 -18.82 2.35 11.62
CA ALA A 163 -17.53 1.69 11.78
C ALA A 163 -16.61 2.12 10.65
N GLY A 164 -15.42 2.62 10.97
CA GLY A 164 -14.49 3.08 9.94
C GLY A 164 -13.22 3.70 10.50
N SER A 165 -12.35 4.16 9.59
CA SER A 165 -11.13 4.87 9.96
C SER A 165 -11.45 6.29 10.44
N PRO A 166 -10.66 6.84 11.39
CA PRO A 166 -10.71 8.26 11.77
C PRO A 166 -10.60 9.24 10.60
N SER A 167 -10.12 8.83 9.43
CA SER A 167 -10.15 9.65 8.21
C SER A 167 -11.55 10.13 7.81
N HIS A 168 -12.61 9.48 8.29
CA HIS A 168 -14.01 9.87 8.05
C HIS A 168 -14.53 10.91 9.04
N GLU A 169 -13.76 11.31 10.06
CA GLU A 169 -14.21 12.25 11.10
C GLU A 169 -14.75 13.56 10.51
N LYS A 170 -14.11 14.10 9.46
CA LYS A 170 -14.60 15.31 8.77
C LYS A 170 -16.03 15.14 8.24
N ASN A 171 -16.33 14.01 7.61
CA ASN A 171 -17.65 13.75 7.02
C ASN A 171 -18.70 13.50 8.10
N ILE A 172 -18.32 12.77 9.16
CA ILE A 172 -19.18 12.52 10.32
C ILE A 172 -19.54 13.86 10.98
N SER A 173 -18.56 14.69 11.29
CA SER A 173 -18.78 16.01 11.92
C SER A 173 -19.59 16.96 11.03
N ARG A 174 -19.44 16.88 9.72
CA ARG A 174 -20.12 17.77 8.77
C ARG A 174 -21.57 17.40 8.52
N TYR A 175 -21.89 16.10 8.41
CA TYR A 175 -23.21 15.63 7.96
C TYR A 175 -23.96 14.85 9.03
N ILE A 176 -23.30 13.89 9.67
CA ILE A 176 -23.95 12.92 10.55
C ILE A 176 -24.20 13.49 11.94
N LEU A 177 -23.19 14.12 12.54
CA LEU A 177 -23.31 14.65 13.90
C LEU A 177 -24.41 15.71 14.01
N PRO A 178 -24.52 16.71 13.10
CA PRO A 178 -25.63 17.66 13.15
C PRO A 178 -27.00 16.99 12.97
N ALA A 179 -27.10 15.95 12.12
CA ALA A 179 -28.35 15.20 11.93
C ALA A 179 -28.77 14.43 13.19
N ILE A 180 -27.82 13.77 13.87
CA ILE A 180 -28.05 13.10 15.15
C ILE A 180 -28.47 14.11 16.23
N ASN A 181 -27.84 15.30 16.26
CA ASN A 181 -28.21 16.37 17.19
C ASN A 181 -29.65 16.84 16.96
N ASP A 182 -30.06 17.03 15.71
CA ASP A 182 -31.42 17.43 15.37
C ASP A 182 -32.45 16.37 15.80
N ILE A 183 -32.15 15.09 15.61
CA ILE A 183 -33.01 13.98 16.05
C ILE A 183 -33.12 13.93 17.58
N TYR A 184 -32.01 14.07 18.29
CA TYR A 184 -31.96 13.97 19.74
C TYR A 184 -32.62 15.19 20.41
N TYR A 185 -32.23 16.40 20.03
CA TYR A 185 -32.69 17.62 20.68
C TYR A 185 -34.01 18.16 20.15
N LYS A 186 -34.27 18.08 18.85
CA LYS A 186 -35.51 18.65 18.26
C LYS A 186 -36.62 17.62 18.22
N GLN A 187 -36.33 16.40 17.78
CA GLN A 187 -37.35 15.34 17.62
C GLN A 187 -37.54 14.48 18.87
N ARG A 188 -36.70 14.66 19.89
CA ARG A 188 -36.79 13.99 21.21
C ARG A 188 -36.84 12.47 21.11
N LYS A 189 -36.13 11.90 20.13
CA LYS A 189 -36.01 10.44 19.96
C LYS A 189 -34.86 9.89 20.79
N LYS A 190 -35.08 8.73 21.43
CA LYS A 190 -34.05 8.03 22.20
C LYS A 190 -33.18 7.20 21.25
N VAL A 191 -32.01 7.76 20.90
CA VAL A 191 -31.02 7.14 20.02
C VAL A 191 -29.70 6.99 20.74
N CYS A 192 -28.96 5.92 20.43
CA CYS A 192 -27.59 5.72 20.89
C CYS A 192 -26.64 5.60 19.70
N PHE A 193 -25.67 6.50 19.61
CA PHE A 193 -24.72 6.50 18.50
C PHE A 193 -23.38 5.86 18.91
N HIS A 194 -22.94 4.87 18.13
CA HIS A 194 -21.71 4.13 18.33
C HIS A 194 -20.71 4.40 17.19
N LEU A 195 -19.54 4.94 17.54
CA LEU A 195 -18.42 5.17 16.62
C LEU A 195 -17.31 4.15 16.86
N ILE A 196 -17.20 3.17 15.97
CA ILE A 196 -16.23 2.08 16.08
C ILE A 196 -14.99 2.40 15.23
N GLY A 197 -13.80 2.32 15.84
CA GLY A 197 -12.53 2.74 15.24
C GLY A 197 -12.05 4.14 15.65
N PHE A 198 -12.71 4.79 16.61
CA PHE A 198 -12.55 6.21 16.95
C PHE A 198 -12.16 6.44 18.42
N GLN A 199 -11.47 5.49 19.08
CA GLN A 199 -11.15 5.57 20.51
C GLN A 199 -10.50 6.88 20.96
N ASP A 200 -9.62 7.45 20.12
CA ASP A 200 -8.91 8.70 20.39
C ASP A 200 -9.61 9.95 19.83
N SER A 201 -10.79 9.80 19.23
CA SER A 201 -11.52 10.92 18.65
C SER A 201 -12.13 11.81 19.74
N LYS A 202 -12.05 13.12 19.51
CA LYS A 202 -12.71 14.13 20.36
C LYS A 202 -14.23 14.09 20.25
N LEU A 203 -14.77 13.35 19.28
CA LEU A 203 -16.21 13.14 19.14
C LEU A 203 -16.86 12.48 20.37
N ARG A 204 -16.08 11.77 21.21
CA ARG A 204 -16.57 11.21 22.48
C ARG A 204 -17.07 12.27 23.46
N ASP A 205 -16.59 13.51 23.33
CA ASP A 205 -16.94 14.65 24.17
C ASP A 205 -18.11 15.46 23.55
N SER A 206 -18.72 14.97 22.47
CA SER A 206 -19.86 15.60 21.81
C SER A 206 -21.19 15.32 22.53
N GLU A 207 -22.16 16.21 22.28
CA GLU A 207 -23.53 16.12 22.79
C GLU A 207 -24.51 15.96 21.60
N PRO A 208 -25.37 14.91 21.57
CA PRO A 208 -25.58 13.90 22.59
C PRO A 208 -24.40 12.93 22.70
N TYR A 209 -24.26 12.29 23.86
CA TYR A 209 -23.14 11.41 24.17
C TYR A 209 -22.95 10.30 23.13
N ILE A 210 -21.75 10.24 22.54
CA ILE A 210 -21.36 9.28 21.52
C ILE A 210 -20.46 8.21 22.13
N LYS A 211 -20.85 6.93 21.98
CA LYS A 211 -20.04 5.80 22.42
C LYS A 211 -18.94 5.54 21.40
N VAL A 212 -17.70 5.90 21.72
CA VAL A 212 -16.54 5.56 20.89
C VAL A 212 -15.95 4.20 21.28
N THR A 213 -15.42 3.47 20.31
CA THR A 213 -14.74 2.17 20.54
C THR A 213 -13.49 2.07 19.67
N ARG A 214 -12.52 1.26 20.12
CA ARG A 214 -11.28 1.00 19.41
C ARG A 214 -11.47 0.35 18.05
N TRP A 215 -10.41 0.38 17.26
CA TRP A 215 -10.29 -0.43 16.05
C TRP A 215 -10.18 -1.93 16.40
N PHE A 216 -10.65 -2.76 15.48
CA PHE A 216 -10.55 -4.22 15.56
C PHE A 216 -9.73 -4.73 14.38
N ASP A 217 -8.62 -5.40 14.65
CA ASP A 217 -7.77 -5.98 13.61
C ASP A 217 -8.34 -7.31 13.06
N ASN A 218 -9.31 -7.88 13.77
CA ASN A 218 -9.96 -9.13 13.41
C ASN A 218 -11.47 -8.89 13.13
N ALA A 219 -11.91 -9.25 11.92
CA ALA A 219 -13.29 -9.05 11.49
C ALA A 219 -14.33 -9.88 12.28
N GLU A 220 -13.97 -11.07 12.79
CA GLU A 220 -14.86 -11.86 13.66
C GLU A 220 -14.99 -11.27 15.06
N GLU A 221 -13.92 -10.72 15.61
CA GLU A 221 -13.98 -9.99 16.87
C GLU A 221 -14.87 -8.76 16.73
N TYR A 222 -14.72 -8.00 15.66
CA TYR A 222 -15.61 -6.89 15.32
C TYR A 222 -17.08 -7.35 15.20
N ARG A 223 -17.35 -8.42 14.44
CA ARG A 223 -18.73 -8.95 14.28
C ARG A 223 -19.34 -9.37 15.60
N ARG A 224 -18.59 -10.10 16.44
CA ARG A 224 -19.03 -10.48 17.80
C ARG A 224 -19.30 -9.26 18.65
N TYR A 225 -18.45 -8.24 18.60
CA TYR A 225 -18.67 -6.99 19.33
C TYR A 225 -19.94 -6.27 18.88
N VAL A 226 -20.18 -6.10 17.58
CA VAL A 226 -21.42 -5.49 17.07
C VAL A 226 -22.65 -6.31 17.47
N ALA A 227 -22.55 -7.63 17.50
CA ALA A 227 -23.62 -8.49 18.00
C ALA A 227 -23.93 -8.28 19.50
N THR A 228 -23.01 -7.73 20.30
CA THR A 228 -23.30 -7.35 21.71
C THR A 228 -23.94 -5.97 21.85
N ILE A 229 -23.85 -5.13 20.81
CA ILE A 229 -24.44 -3.78 20.82
C ILE A 229 -25.91 -3.89 20.43
N ASN A 230 -26.79 -3.15 21.13
CA ASN A 230 -28.14 -2.89 20.65
C ASN A 230 -28.06 -1.89 19.49
N ALA A 231 -28.08 -2.38 18.26
CA ALA A 231 -28.03 -1.56 17.05
C ALA A 231 -28.93 -2.11 15.96
N GLN A 232 -29.59 -1.19 15.26
CA GLN A 232 -30.54 -1.46 14.18
C GLN A 232 -30.07 -0.83 12.87
N ILE A 233 -29.30 0.27 12.94
CA ILE A 233 -28.96 1.10 11.79
C ILE A 233 -27.43 1.18 11.65
N GLY A 234 -26.93 0.99 10.43
CA GLY A 234 -25.52 1.22 10.08
C GLY A 234 -25.37 2.40 9.11
N LEU A 235 -24.44 3.31 9.37
CA LEU A 235 -24.19 4.47 8.52
C LEU A 235 -22.91 4.31 7.70
N ALA A 236 -22.96 4.74 6.44
CA ALA A 236 -21.81 4.74 5.56
C ALA A 236 -21.74 6.06 4.77
N VAL A 237 -20.93 6.99 5.25
CA VAL A 237 -20.74 8.30 4.64
C VAL A 237 -19.40 8.40 3.91
N ILE A 238 -19.46 8.77 2.63
CA ILE A 238 -18.31 9.08 1.78
C ILE A 238 -18.55 10.40 1.05
N GLU A 239 -17.49 11.09 0.65
CA GLU A 239 -17.61 12.26 -0.22
C GLU A 239 -17.79 11.82 -1.67
N ASP A 240 -18.69 12.49 -2.40
CA ASP A 240 -18.95 12.22 -3.81
C ASP A 240 -17.83 12.82 -4.69
N THR A 241 -16.71 12.14 -4.70
CA THR A 241 -15.47 12.51 -5.39
C THR A 241 -15.02 11.37 -6.28
N GLU A 242 -14.19 11.62 -7.29
CA GLU A 242 -13.65 10.56 -8.16
C GLU A 242 -13.01 9.41 -7.36
N PHE A 243 -12.22 9.76 -6.33
CA PHE A 243 -11.63 8.78 -5.42
C PHE A 243 -12.68 8.01 -4.61
N GLY A 244 -13.71 8.71 -4.08
CA GLY A 244 -14.82 8.11 -3.36
C GLY A 244 -15.60 7.11 -4.21
N ARG A 245 -15.91 7.47 -5.46
CA ARG A 245 -16.62 6.65 -6.44
C ARG A 245 -15.86 5.40 -6.87
N CYS A 246 -14.53 5.38 -6.71
CA CYS A 246 -13.69 4.21 -6.97
C CYS A 246 -13.65 3.19 -5.82
N LYS A 247 -14.16 3.54 -4.63
CA LYS A 247 -14.22 2.60 -3.49
C LYS A 247 -15.20 1.46 -3.75
N PHE A 248 -15.15 0.40 -2.95
CA PHE A 248 -16.16 -0.66 -2.99
C PHE A 248 -17.24 -0.48 -1.90
N TYR A 249 -18.47 -0.94 -2.16
CA TYR A 249 -19.61 -0.82 -1.24
C TYR A 249 -19.55 -1.81 -0.06
N ASN A 250 -18.36 -2.02 0.53
CA ASN A 250 -18.12 -2.97 1.63
C ASN A 250 -19.08 -2.80 2.81
N LYS A 251 -19.49 -1.55 3.11
CA LYS A 251 -20.45 -1.27 4.18
C LYS A 251 -21.83 -1.84 3.91
N TYR A 252 -22.25 -1.92 2.65
CA TYR A 252 -23.49 -2.59 2.29
C TYR A 252 -23.45 -4.07 2.66
N LEU A 253 -22.37 -4.76 2.28
CA LEU A 253 -22.17 -6.17 2.57
C LEU A 253 -22.03 -6.43 4.07
N GLU A 254 -21.28 -5.59 4.77
CA GLU A 254 -21.02 -5.71 6.20
C GLU A 254 -22.29 -5.51 7.04
N TYR A 255 -23.04 -4.44 6.79
CA TYR A 255 -24.26 -4.15 7.55
C TYR A 255 -25.37 -5.17 7.27
N SER A 256 -25.48 -5.66 6.04
CA SER A 256 -26.40 -6.75 5.68
C SER A 256 -26.06 -8.04 6.43
N LYS A 257 -24.77 -8.42 6.51
CA LYS A 257 -24.30 -9.57 7.31
C LYS A 257 -24.57 -9.41 8.80
N LEU A 258 -24.52 -8.17 9.31
CA LEU A 258 -24.75 -7.86 10.72
C LEU A 258 -26.23 -7.70 11.09
N GLY A 259 -27.15 -7.79 10.13
CA GLY A 259 -28.57 -7.64 10.36
C GLY A 259 -28.99 -6.19 10.64
N LEU A 260 -28.27 -5.22 10.07
CA LEU A 260 -28.49 -3.79 10.25
C LEU A 260 -29.05 -3.16 8.98
N MET A 261 -30.06 -2.29 9.11
CA MET A 261 -30.51 -1.47 8.00
C MET A 261 -29.46 -0.40 7.73
N GLY A 262 -28.87 -0.42 6.54
CA GLY A 262 -27.88 0.58 6.18
C GLY A 262 -28.47 1.86 5.60
N ILE A 263 -27.85 2.99 5.94
CA ILE A 263 -28.04 4.29 5.29
C ILE A 263 -26.70 4.72 4.70
N TYR A 264 -26.68 4.98 3.40
CA TYR A 264 -25.47 5.19 2.62
C TYR A 264 -25.54 6.53 1.91
N THR A 265 -24.40 7.18 1.66
CA THR A 265 -24.37 8.35 0.77
C THR A 265 -24.98 7.98 -0.59
N ASP A 266 -25.83 8.86 -1.13
CA ASP A 266 -26.42 8.73 -2.47
C ASP A 266 -25.39 9.07 -3.56
N CYS A 267 -24.40 8.19 -3.69
CA CYS A 267 -23.41 8.23 -4.75
C CYS A 267 -22.83 6.84 -5.02
N GLU A 268 -22.04 6.74 -6.09
CA GLU A 268 -21.24 5.55 -6.34
C GLU A 268 -20.18 5.42 -5.22
N PRO A 269 -19.90 4.19 -4.74
CA PRO A 269 -20.36 2.91 -5.27
C PRO A 269 -21.69 2.42 -4.68
N PHE A 270 -22.31 3.12 -3.73
CA PHE A 270 -23.48 2.60 -3.01
C PHE A 270 -24.69 2.43 -3.93
N THR A 271 -24.88 3.33 -4.89
CA THR A 271 -25.94 3.23 -5.91
C THR A 271 -25.83 1.99 -6.81
N PHE A 272 -24.69 1.28 -6.82
CA PHE A 272 -24.55 0.01 -7.53
C PHE A 272 -25.22 -1.17 -6.82
N ALA A 273 -25.35 -1.11 -5.49
CA ALA A 273 -25.87 -2.21 -4.68
C ALA A 273 -27.16 -1.86 -3.92
N VAL A 274 -27.36 -0.58 -3.59
CA VAL A 274 -28.47 -0.12 -2.77
C VAL A 274 -29.59 0.44 -3.63
N LYS A 275 -30.79 -0.07 -3.41
CA LYS A 275 -32.06 0.43 -3.93
C LYS A 275 -32.82 1.09 -2.79
N ASP A 276 -33.01 2.41 -2.87
CA ASP A 276 -33.63 3.21 -1.79
C ASP A 276 -34.97 2.61 -1.34
N LYS A 277 -35.15 2.51 -0.02
CA LYS A 277 -36.32 1.92 0.67
C LYS A 277 -36.56 0.43 0.40
N PHE A 278 -35.70 -0.26 -0.35
CA PHE A 278 -35.85 -1.68 -0.64
C PHE A 278 -34.84 -2.55 0.12
N ASN A 279 -33.55 -2.24 0.05
CA ASN A 279 -32.48 -2.97 0.74
C ASN A 279 -31.56 -2.02 1.55
N GLY A 280 -32.02 -0.80 1.81
CA GLY A 280 -31.31 0.27 2.50
C GLY A 280 -31.88 1.64 2.14
N LEU A 281 -31.26 2.71 2.65
CA LEU A 281 -31.57 4.08 2.27
C LEU A 281 -30.35 4.76 1.64
N LEU A 282 -30.60 5.62 0.66
CA LEU A 282 -29.63 6.52 0.07
C LEU A 282 -29.90 7.94 0.58
N ALA A 283 -28.86 8.62 1.06
CA ALA A 283 -28.93 9.96 1.62
C ALA A 283 -27.95 10.89 0.89
N GLU A 284 -28.43 12.01 0.38
CA GLU A 284 -27.55 13.07 -0.13
C GLU A 284 -26.63 13.58 0.99
N ASN A 285 -25.44 14.08 0.63
CA ASN A 285 -24.50 14.66 1.60
C ASN A 285 -24.95 16.06 2.05
N THR A 286 -26.10 16.12 2.69
CA THR A 286 -26.68 17.30 3.36
C THR A 286 -27.20 16.90 4.73
N VAL A 287 -27.10 17.79 5.72
CA VAL A 287 -27.60 17.51 7.08
C VAL A 287 -29.10 17.21 7.06
N GLU A 288 -29.86 17.93 6.23
CA GLU A 288 -31.31 17.77 6.11
C GLU A 288 -31.68 16.37 5.63
N ASP A 289 -31.07 15.88 4.54
CA ASP A 289 -31.45 14.57 4.00
C ASP A 289 -30.97 13.42 4.91
N TRP A 290 -29.77 13.53 5.50
CA TRP A 290 -29.34 12.58 6.53
C TRP A 290 -30.31 12.53 7.73
N THR A 291 -30.82 13.69 8.18
CA THR A 291 -31.83 13.77 9.24
C THR A 291 -33.12 13.06 8.82
N ASN A 292 -33.62 13.34 7.62
CA ASN A 292 -34.85 12.75 7.09
C ASN A 292 -34.75 11.23 6.92
N LYS A 293 -33.63 10.74 6.40
CA LYS A 293 -33.39 9.29 6.20
C LYS A 293 -33.22 8.56 7.53
N LEU A 294 -32.52 9.18 8.49
CA LEU A 294 -32.42 8.65 9.85
C LEU A 294 -33.79 8.60 10.54
N LEU A 295 -34.61 9.66 10.47
CA LEU A 295 -35.97 9.66 11.02
C LEU A 295 -36.84 8.58 10.38
N THR A 296 -36.78 8.48 9.05
CA THR A 296 -37.47 7.41 8.31
C THR A 296 -37.06 6.03 8.83
N ALA A 297 -35.77 5.79 9.02
CA ALA A 297 -35.28 4.52 9.55
C ALA A 297 -35.68 4.31 11.03
N ILE A 298 -35.66 5.34 11.88
CA ILE A 298 -36.01 5.27 13.31
C ILE A 298 -37.51 5.00 13.50
N ASP A 299 -38.37 5.66 12.74
CA ASP A 299 -39.82 5.62 12.94
C ASP A 299 -40.52 4.42 12.30
N ASN A 300 -39.83 3.68 11.42
CA ASN A 300 -40.43 2.59 10.64
C ASN A 300 -39.73 1.23 10.91
N PRO A 301 -40.07 0.51 12.00
CA PRO A 301 -39.50 -0.81 12.30
C PRO A 301 -39.71 -1.84 11.18
N GLU A 302 -40.88 -1.84 10.54
CA GLU A 302 -41.17 -2.74 9.42
C GLU A 302 -40.26 -2.46 8.22
N LEU A 303 -40.04 -1.19 7.87
CA LEU A 303 -39.10 -0.82 6.81
C LEU A 303 -37.67 -1.31 7.12
N ARG A 304 -37.23 -1.21 8.38
CA ARG A 304 -35.91 -1.73 8.78
C ARG A 304 -35.80 -3.23 8.55
N LYS A 305 -36.80 -3.98 9.01
CA LYS A 305 -36.86 -5.43 8.88
C LYS A 305 -36.92 -5.87 7.42
N GLU A 306 -37.74 -5.22 6.59
CA GLU A 306 -37.85 -5.50 5.17
C GLU A 306 -36.54 -5.20 4.43
N CYS A 307 -35.92 -4.04 4.69
CA CYS A 307 -34.63 -3.68 4.11
C CYS A 307 -33.55 -4.70 4.42
N VAL A 308 -33.43 -5.11 5.69
CA VAL A 308 -32.45 -6.12 6.11
C VAL A 308 -32.73 -7.46 5.43
N THR A 309 -33.98 -7.89 5.39
CA THR A 309 -34.37 -9.16 4.75
C THR A 309 -34.02 -9.18 3.27
N ASN A 310 -34.33 -8.09 2.55
CA ASN A 310 -34.03 -7.96 1.13
C ASN A 310 -32.52 -7.90 0.87
N ALA A 311 -31.77 -7.19 1.72
CA ALA A 311 -30.32 -7.10 1.59
C ALA A 311 -29.64 -8.45 1.87
N GLN A 312 -30.09 -9.20 2.88
CA GLN A 312 -29.57 -10.54 3.15
C GLN A 312 -29.88 -11.52 2.02
N ARG A 313 -31.08 -11.43 1.42
CA ARG A 313 -31.43 -12.21 0.24
C ARG A 313 -30.55 -11.88 -0.97
N ASP A 314 -30.24 -10.61 -1.18
CA ASP A 314 -29.30 -10.17 -2.22
C ASP A 314 -27.90 -10.79 -2.00
N LEU A 315 -27.41 -10.78 -0.76
CA LEU A 315 -26.15 -11.41 -0.35
C LEU A 315 -26.10 -12.91 -0.65
N ASP A 316 -27.15 -13.64 -0.28
CA ASP A 316 -27.24 -15.10 -0.53
C ASP A 316 -27.20 -15.43 -2.02
N LEU A 317 -27.92 -14.64 -2.84
CA LEU A 317 -28.06 -14.88 -4.27
C LEU A 317 -26.80 -14.49 -5.07
N HIS A 318 -26.18 -13.36 -4.73
CA HIS A 318 -25.19 -12.72 -5.62
C HIS A 318 -23.78 -12.65 -5.04
N TYR A 319 -23.62 -12.83 -3.74
CA TYR A 319 -22.33 -12.62 -3.09
C TYR A 319 -21.80 -13.89 -2.41
N SER A 320 -22.60 -14.94 -2.27
CA SER A 320 -22.11 -16.22 -1.73
C SER A 320 -20.79 -16.65 -2.40
N THR A 321 -19.91 -17.32 -1.66
CA THR A 321 -18.60 -17.67 -2.21
C THR A 321 -18.70 -18.51 -3.48
N SER A 322 -19.70 -19.39 -3.57
CA SER A 322 -20.01 -20.13 -4.81
C SER A 322 -20.38 -19.19 -5.97
N ALA A 323 -21.29 -18.23 -5.76
CA ALA A 323 -21.73 -17.29 -6.80
C ALA A 323 -20.57 -16.39 -7.28
N ILE A 324 -19.71 -15.95 -6.36
CA ILE A 324 -18.50 -15.17 -6.71
C ILE A 324 -17.53 -16.03 -7.53
N ILE A 325 -17.26 -17.26 -7.10
CA ILE A 325 -16.37 -18.17 -7.83
C ILE A 325 -16.93 -18.48 -9.22
N GLU A 326 -18.24 -18.70 -9.37
CA GLU A 326 -18.90 -18.88 -10.67
C GLU A 326 -18.73 -17.65 -11.58
N THR A 327 -18.90 -16.44 -11.02
CA THR A 327 -18.65 -15.19 -11.75
C THR A 327 -17.20 -15.07 -12.22
N ILE A 328 -16.24 -15.48 -11.37
CA ILE A 328 -14.81 -15.52 -11.74
C ILE A 328 -14.57 -16.57 -12.84
N GLU A 329 -15.19 -17.74 -12.77
CA GLU A 329 -15.07 -18.79 -13.79
C GLU A 329 -15.61 -18.35 -15.16
N GLU A 330 -16.70 -17.59 -15.17
CA GLU A 330 -17.32 -17.02 -16.37
C GLU A 330 -16.47 -15.89 -16.96
N LYS A 331 -16.06 -14.93 -16.13
CA LYS A 331 -15.40 -13.71 -16.60
C LYS A 331 -13.88 -13.83 -16.75
N LEU A 332 -13.25 -14.73 -16.00
CA LEU A 332 -11.80 -15.01 -16.03
C LEU A 332 -11.51 -16.49 -16.37
N PRO A 333 -12.02 -17.01 -17.51
CA PRO A 333 -11.79 -18.40 -17.90
C PRO A 333 -10.31 -18.72 -18.11
N GLU A 334 -9.46 -17.71 -18.34
CA GLU A 334 -8.02 -17.86 -18.50
C GLU A 334 -7.35 -18.47 -17.27
N LEU A 335 -7.87 -18.20 -16.06
CA LEU A 335 -7.32 -18.77 -14.82
C LEU A 335 -7.39 -20.30 -14.76
N LYS A 336 -8.38 -20.91 -15.44
CA LYS A 336 -8.54 -22.37 -15.55
C LYS A 336 -8.07 -22.95 -16.89
N ASN A 337 -8.25 -22.21 -17.97
CA ASN A 337 -8.10 -22.74 -19.33
C ASN A 337 -6.78 -22.36 -20.00
N TYR A 338 -6.15 -21.25 -19.59
CA TYR A 338 -4.91 -20.82 -20.24
C TYR A 338 -3.77 -21.79 -19.91
N ARG A 339 -2.92 -22.05 -20.89
CA ARG A 339 -1.67 -22.79 -20.74
C ARG A 339 -0.58 -22.01 -21.44
N SER A 340 0.43 -21.64 -20.66
CA SER A 340 1.56 -20.88 -21.19
C SER A 340 2.47 -21.76 -22.03
N GLU A 341 3.08 -21.17 -23.05
CA GLU A 341 4.16 -21.83 -23.78
C GLU A 341 5.42 -21.91 -22.90
N GLU A 342 6.24 -22.94 -23.12
CA GLU A 342 7.54 -23.06 -22.48
C GLU A 342 8.54 -22.06 -23.08
N ARG A 343 8.51 -20.82 -22.57
CA ARG A 343 9.45 -19.75 -22.93
C ARG A 343 10.45 -19.48 -21.81
N PRO A 344 11.72 -19.15 -22.12
CA PRO A 344 12.70 -18.78 -21.11
C PRO A 344 12.26 -17.56 -20.28
N VAL A 345 12.19 -17.72 -18.96
CA VAL A 345 11.95 -16.59 -18.04
C VAL A 345 13.26 -15.85 -17.79
N ILE A 346 13.29 -14.55 -18.10
CA ILE A 346 14.40 -13.65 -17.77
C ILE A 346 14.00 -12.82 -16.53
N TYR A 347 14.38 -13.31 -15.36
CA TYR A 347 14.11 -12.66 -14.08
C TYR A 347 15.26 -12.92 -13.11
N SER A 348 15.63 -11.91 -12.31
CA SER A 348 16.63 -12.04 -11.25
C SER A 348 16.12 -11.35 -9.98
N ARG A 349 15.72 -12.14 -8.98
CA ARG A 349 15.29 -11.64 -7.67
C ARG A 349 16.36 -10.77 -7.03
N ARG A 350 17.62 -11.24 -7.00
CA ARG A 350 18.76 -10.47 -6.47
C ARG A 350 18.96 -9.15 -7.23
N GLY A 351 18.86 -9.15 -8.56
CA GLY A 351 18.94 -7.93 -9.36
C GLY A 351 17.80 -6.96 -9.07
N THR A 352 16.58 -7.48 -8.89
CA THR A 352 15.40 -6.70 -8.50
C THR A 352 15.58 -6.10 -7.10
N GLN A 353 16.06 -6.86 -6.11
CA GLN A 353 16.34 -6.36 -4.76
C GLN A 353 17.38 -5.23 -4.76
N ILE A 354 18.39 -5.32 -5.62
CA ILE A 354 19.40 -4.26 -5.78
C ILE A 354 18.74 -3.00 -6.35
N LEU A 355 17.93 -3.13 -7.41
CA LEU A 355 17.22 -2.01 -8.02
C LEU A 355 16.22 -1.36 -7.06
N ALA A 356 15.48 -2.16 -6.29
CA ALA A 356 14.57 -1.69 -5.25
C ALA A 356 15.30 -0.74 -4.29
N ARG A 357 16.46 -1.18 -3.79
CA ARG A 357 17.29 -0.43 -2.84
C ARG A 357 17.83 0.85 -3.46
N ILE A 358 18.27 0.80 -4.72
CA ILE A 358 18.72 1.99 -5.45
C ILE A 358 17.56 2.98 -5.59
N ASN A 359 16.38 2.54 -6.02
CA ASN A 359 15.25 3.44 -6.23
C ASN A 359 14.76 4.04 -4.90
N THR A 360 14.79 3.30 -3.80
CA THR A 360 14.54 3.87 -2.46
C THR A 360 15.58 4.93 -2.10
N LEU A 361 16.86 4.67 -2.36
CA LEU A 361 17.95 5.60 -2.10
C LEU A 361 17.82 6.87 -2.95
N LEU A 362 17.50 6.73 -4.23
CA LEU A 362 17.23 7.82 -5.15
C LEU A 362 16.03 8.67 -4.71
N ASN A 363 14.96 8.03 -4.22
CA ASN A 363 13.80 8.77 -3.72
C ASN A 363 14.14 9.55 -2.44
N ILE A 364 14.94 8.96 -1.54
CA ILE A 364 15.46 9.68 -0.35
C ILE A 364 16.34 10.87 -0.77
N LEU A 365 17.16 10.70 -1.80
CA LEU A 365 18.02 11.78 -2.32
C LEU A 365 17.18 12.92 -2.93
N ALA A 366 16.15 12.59 -3.70
CA ALA A 366 15.27 13.58 -4.32
C ALA A 366 14.36 14.29 -3.30
N ASN A 367 13.99 13.60 -2.21
CA ASN A 367 13.05 14.08 -1.20
C ASN A 367 13.59 13.83 0.22
N PRO A 368 14.50 14.67 0.74
CA PRO A 368 15.16 14.46 2.03
C PRO A 368 14.21 14.34 3.22
N GLU A 369 13.05 14.99 3.17
CA GLU A 369 11.99 14.93 4.18
C GLU A 369 11.45 13.50 4.41
N ILE A 370 11.53 12.63 3.37
CA ILE A 370 11.15 11.21 3.48
C ILE A 370 12.06 10.48 4.47
N LEU A 371 13.35 10.85 4.52
CA LEU A 371 14.29 10.26 5.46
C LEU A 371 13.95 10.65 6.91
N GLU A 372 13.61 11.92 7.14
CA GLU A 372 13.25 12.43 8.46
C GLU A 372 12.02 11.72 9.00
N LYS A 373 10.95 11.63 8.21
CA LYS A 373 9.73 10.89 8.56
C LYS A 373 9.98 9.40 8.84
N ARG A 374 10.85 8.73 8.08
CA ARG A 374 11.17 7.30 8.32
C ARG A 374 11.92 7.09 9.63
N LEU A 375 12.79 8.02 10.01
CA LEU A 375 13.53 7.97 11.27
C LEU A 375 12.59 8.27 12.45
N GLU A 376 11.68 9.23 12.32
CA GLU A 376 10.60 9.51 13.29
C GLU A 376 9.70 8.29 13.50
N ASP A 377 9.33 7.58 12.43
CA ASP A 377 8.57 6.32 12.47
C ASP A 377 9.36 5.13 13.05
N GLY A 378 10.62 5.30 13.46
CA GLY A 378 11.48 4.21 13.96
C GLY A 378 11.86 3.16 12.91
N LYS A 379 11.68 3.45 11.61
CA LYS A 379 11.98 2.52 10.51
C LYS A 379 13.47 2.54 10.18
N SER A 380 14.07 1.34 10.13
CA SER A 380 15.49 1.21 9.77
C SER A 380 15.79 1.62 8.32
N LEU A 381 16.98 2.16 8.10
CA LEU A 381 17.53 2.43 6.77
C LEU A 381 17.68 1.12 5.97
N PRO A 382 17.30 1.07 4.68
CA PRO A 382 17.32 -0.17 3.92
C PRO A 382 18.75 -0.70 3.71
N ARG A 383 19.08 -1.87 4.27
CA ARG A 383 20.43 -2.48 4.12
C ARG A 383 20.81 -2.74 2.65
N PRO A 384 22.06 -2.46 2.23
CA PRO A 384 23.21 -2.09 3.04
C PRO A 384 23.31 -0.56 3.12
N ALA A 385 22.71 0.03 4.16
CA ALA A 385 22.73 1.45 4.36
C ALA A 385 22.86 1.76 5.84
N LYS A 386 24.08 2.05 6.26
CA LYS A 386 24.31 3.31 6.97
C LYS A 386 24.42 4.44 5.92
N VAL A 387 23.41 4.56 5.06
CA VAL A 387 23.34 5.65 4.07
C VAL A 387 22.76 6.84 4.82
N ILE A 388 23.63 7.79 5.15
CA ILE A 388 23.21 9.12 5.54
C ILE A 388 23.24 9.94 4.24
N CYS A 389 22.07 10.22 3.69
CA CYS A 389 21.93 11.13 2.54
C CYS A 389 21.15 12.36 2.97
N ARG A 390 21.81 13.51 2.91
CA ARG A 390 21.18 14.81 3.16
C ARG A 390 21.58 15.78 2.08
N GLN A 391 20.63 16.60 1.64
CA GLN A 391 20.96 17.82 0.94
C GLN A 391 21.71 18.71 1.93
N LEU A 392 22.88 19.12 1.50
CA LEU A 392 23.80 19.90 2.29
C LEU A 392 23.55 21.39 1.97
N THR A 393 23.07 22.19 2.94
CA THR A 393 22.99 23.69 2.91
C THR A 393 23.86 24.45 3.96
N THR A 394 24.39 23.80 5.00
CA THR A 394 25.36 24.30 6.03
C THR A 394 26.31 23.19 6.58
N THR A 395 27.52 23.51 7.07
CA THR A 395 28.46 22.51 7.65
C THR A 395 27.80 21.53 8.63
N ARG A 396 28.05 20.22 8.48
CA ARG A 396 27.45 19.18 9.34
C ARG A 396 28.46 18.14 9.82
N GLN A 397 28.24 17.66 11.04
CA GLN A 397 28.99 16.57 11.68
C GLN A 397 28.15 15.28 11.73
N TYR A 398 28.77 14.16 11.38
CA TYR A 398 28.17 12.83 11.41
C TYR A 398 28.99 11.88 12.28
N LYS A 399 28.37 11.23 13.27
CA LYS A 399 29.03 10.22 14.12
C LYS A 399 28.56 8.81 13.75
N LEU A 400 29.50 7.94 13.40
CA LEU A 400 29.28 6.57 12.95
C LEU A 400 30.05 5.58 13.82
N LYS A 401 29.36 4.63 14.44
CA LYS A 401 30.02 3.49 15.12
C LYS A 401 30.61 2.56 14.05
N VAL A 402 31.92 2.31 14.08
CA VAL A 402 32.62 1.41 13.13
C VAL A 402 33.06 0.12 13.84
N ALA A 403 33.08 -0.99 13.10
CA ALA A 403 33.46 -2.32 13.63
C ALA A 403 34.89 -2.71 13.18
N ASN A 404 35.56 -3.57 13.94
CA ASN A 404 37.01 -3.87 13.81
C ASN A 404 37.50 -4.42 12.45
N ASN A 405 36.61 -4.75 11.50
CA ASN A 405 36.95 -5.31 10.19
C ASN A 405 36.36 -4.48 9.05
N PHE A 406 36.67 -3.18 9.01
CA PHE A 406 36.19 -2.29 7.97
C PHE A 406 36.96 -2.54 6.66
N ARG A 407 36.40 -3.32 5.73
CA ARG A 407 37.14 -3.63 4.50
C ARG A 407 37.08 -2.55 3.43
N ILE A 408 35.96 -1.83 3.26
CA ILE A 408 35.81 -0.72 2.28
C ILE A 408 34.63 0.17 2.68
N MET A 409 34.87 1.45 3.01
CA MET A 409 33.82 2.47 3.12
C MET A 409 33.89 3.38 1.90
N SER A 410 32.88 3.31 1.06
CA SER A 410 32.70 4.16 -0.10
C SER A 410 31.87 5.36 0.30
N LEU A 411 32.43 6.56 0.21
CA LEU A 411 31.68 7.80 0.33
C LEU A 411 31.25 8.23 -1.08
N CYS A 412 30.08 8.81 -1.26
CA CYS A 412 29.64 9.37 -2.55
C CYS A 412 29.23 10.81 -2.33
N PHE A 413 29.72 11.69 -3.19
CA PHE A 413 29.27 13.06 -3.32
C PHE A 413 28.57 13.20 -4.66
N ALA A 414 27.59 14.09 -4.80
CA ALA A 414 27.02 14.44 -6.10
C ALA A 414 26.48 15.87 -6.05
N LYS A 415 26.65 16.63 -7.13
CA LYS A 415 26.04 17.96 -7.28
C LYS A 415 25.80 18.33 -8.76
N ASP A 416 24.76 19.14 -8.97
CA ASP A 416 24.59 20.08 -10.09
C ASP A 416 25.52 21.30 -9.89
N ASN A 417 26.63 21.35 -10.63
CA ASN A 417 27.67 22.41 -10.69
C ASN A 417 28.68 22.47 -9.52
N ASP A 418 29.99 22.49 -9.84
CA ASP A 418 31.17 22.74 -8.98
C ASP A 418 30.92 22.82 -7.45
N VAL A 419 31.20 21.72 -6.76
CA VAL A 419 31.24 21.65 -5.29
C VAL A 419 32.59 22.18 -4.82
N LYS A 420 32.59 23.16 -3.92
CA LYS A 420 33.76 23.58 -3.14
C LYS A 420 33.55 23.28 -1.66
N GLY A 421 34.61 22.85 -0.97
CA GLY A 421 34.53 22.44 0.43
C GLY A 421 35.52 21.35 0.80
N GLU A 422 35.36 20.81 2.01
CA GLU A 422 36.24 19.79 2.57
C GLU A 422 35.47 18.74 3.37
N ILE A 423 36.05 17.55 3.45
CA ILE A 423 35.65 16.52 4.39
C ILE A 423 36.79 16.31 5.36
N THR A 424 36.49 16.35 6.65
CA THR A 424 37.40 15.88 7.69
C THR A 424 36.85 14.60 8.29
N ILE A 425 37.65 13.53 8.23
CA ILE A 425 37.32 12.23 8.82
C ILE A 425 38.21 12.04 10.04
N CYS A 426 37.58 11.89 11.20
CA CYS A 426 38.24 11.60 12.47
C CYS A 426 37.90 10.19 12.91
N LEU A 427 38.92 9.39 13.23
CA LEU A 427 38.79 8.11 13.92
C LEU A 427 39.06 8.33 15.40
N CYS A 428 38.16 7.86 16.24
CA CYS A 428 38.21 7.97 17.69
C CYS A 428 38.29 6.58 18.33
N ASN A 429 39.09 6.42 19.39
CA ASN A 429 39.08 5.22 20.22
C ASN A 429 37.82 5.16 21.11
N ALA A 430 37.70 4.10 21.93
CA ALA A 430 36.57 3.93 22.83
C ALA A 430 36.45 5.04 23.89
N GLY A 431 37.56 5.71 24.24
CA GLY A 431 37.63 6.88 25.13
C GLY A 431 37.27 8.20 24.46
N GLY A 432 37.02 8.22 23.14
CA GLY A 432 36.71 9.43 22.38
C GLY A 432 37.93 10.22 21.90
N GLU A 433 39.15 9.74 22.17
CA GLU A 433 40.37 10.38 21.70
C GLU A 433 40.57 10.13 20.21
N ILE A 434 40.97 11.17 19.49
CA ILE A 434 41.19 11.11 18.05
C ILE A 434 42.50 10.36 17.77
N VAL A 435 42.38 9.16 17.21
CA VAL A 435 43.50 8.29 16.83
C VAL A 435 43.89 8.44 15.36
N GLY A 436 43.08 9.09 14.54
CA GLY A 436 43.43 9.42 13.16
C GLY A 436 42.57 10.55 12.62
N VAL A 437 43.15 11.44 11.81
CA VAL A 437 42.41 12.50 11.10
C VAL A 437 42.85 12.50 9.65
N ARG A 438 41.91 12.75 8.75
CA ARG A 438 42.23 13.06 7.36
C ARG A 438 41.27 14.11 6.84
N THR A 439 41.81 15.20 6.33
CA THR A 439 41.03 16.23 5.64
C THR A 439 41.27 16.13 4.14
N ILE A 440 40.20 16.23 3.36
CA ILE A 440 40.25 16.12 1.91
C ILE A 440 39.44 17.26 1.32
N ASN A 441 40.10 18.10 0.53
CA ASN A 441 39.45 19.15 -0.21
C ASN A 441 38.79 18.56 -1.47
N PHE A 442 37.54 18.94 -1.73
CA PHE A 442 36.84 18.53 -2.93
C PHE A 442 37.55 19.01 -4.21
N ASP A 443 38.19 20.18 -4.16
CA ASP A 443 38.88 20.79 -5.30
C ASP A 443 40.17 20.06 -5.69
N ASP A 444 40.84 19.43 -4.71
CA ASP A 444 42.11 18.72 -4.91
C ASP A 444 41.93 17.30 -5.47
N THR A 445 40.68 16.85 -5.62
CA THR A 445 40.40 15.48 -6.03
C THR A 445 40.27 15.38 -7.56
N ILE A 446 41.37 15.00 -8.22
CA ILE A 446 41.43 14.86 -9.68
C ILE A 446 40.58 13.68 -10.17
N SER A 447 39.87 13.92 -11.27
CA SER A 447 39.05 12.98 -12.03
C SER A 447 39.76 11.66 -12.31
N ASN A 448 39.53 10.65 -11.48
CA ASN A 448 39.58 9.23 -11.86
C ASN A 448 38.92 8.39 -10.76
N ASN A 449 38.24 7.33 -11.18
CA ASN A 449 37.43 6.46 -10.34
C ASN A 449 38.16 5.99 -9.06
N VAL A 450 37.70 6.48 -7.89
CA VAL A 450 38.11 6.08 -6.52
C VAL A 450 39.42 6.71 -6.00
N THR A 451 39.28 7.55 -4.97
CA THR A 451 40.37 8.13 -4.18
C THR A 451 40.55 7.29 -2.90
N GLU A 452 41.71 6.66 -2.72
CA GLU A 452 41.99 5.94 -1.48
C GLU A 452 42.31 6.94 -0.35
N ILE A 453 41.67 6.77 0.81
CA ILE A 453 41.95 7.54 2.03
C ILE A 453 42.98 6.75 2.82
N GLN A 454 44.19 7.28 2.85
CA GLN A 454 45.22 6.86 3.80
C GLN A 454 45.28 7.88 4.92
N PHE A 455 45.21 7.38 6.16
CA PHE A 455 45.48 8.20 7.33
C PHE A 455 46.99 8.39 7.48
N ASP A 456 47.38 9.52 8.07
CA ASP A 456 48.78 9.96 8.12
C ASP A 456 49.68 9.08 9.01
N LYS A 457 49.10 8.08 9.69
CA LYS A 457 49.78 7.10 10.51
C LYS A 457 49.03 5.77 10.52
N GLU A 458 49.75 4.68 10.76
CA GLU A 458 49.14 3.38 11.04
C GLU A 458 48.32 3.45 12.34
N ILE A 459 47.14 2.82 12.33
CA ILE A 459 46.19 2.83 13.45
C ILE A 459 46.02 1.38 13.94
N ASP A 460 46.34 1.13 15.22
CA ASP A 460 46.16 -0.19 15.84
C ASP A 460 44.67 -0.45 16.13
N CYS A 461 44.05 -1.35 15.36
CA CYS A 461 42.62 -1.66 15.41
C CYS A 461 42.22 -2.73 16.45
N LYS A 462 43.02 -2.94 17.51
CA LYS A 462 42.69 -3.91 18.58
C LYS A 462 41.37 -3.58 19.30
N GLU A 463 40.95 -2.33 19.31
CA GLU A 463 39.72 -1.86 19.95
C GLU A 463 38.65 -1.37 18.95
N LYS A 464 37.40 -1.25 19.41
CA LYS A 464 36.31 -0.68 18.60
C LYS A 464 36.53 0.82 18.42
N LEU A 465 36.61 1.26 17.17
CA LEU A 465 36.71 2.67 16.81
C LEU A 465 35.33 3.29 16.56
N THR A 466 35.24 4.61 16.69
CA THR A 466 34.12 5.43 16.21
C THR A 466 34.64 6.41 15.18
N MET A 467 33.91 6.63 14.09
CA MET A 467 34.29 7.58 13.05
C MET A 467 33.39 8.80 13.12
N SER A 468 33.98 9.99 13.20
CA SER A 468 33.31 11.26 12.97
C SER A 468 33.65 11.74 11.57
N ILE A 469 32.65 12.22 10.83
CA ILE A 469 32.84 12.85 9.53
C ILE A 469 32.24 14.24 9.60
N ASP A 470 33.09 15.24 9.43
CA ASP A 470 32.73 16.64 9.31
C ASP A 470 32.76 17.02 7.83
N VAL A 471 31.63 17.49 7.31
CA VAL A 471 31.51 17.90 5.92
C VAL A 471 31.21 19.38 5.87
N SER A 472 32.14 20.15 5.30
CA SER A 472 32.02 21.59 5.04
C SER A 472 31.91 21.83 3.54
N TYR A 473 31.03 22.72 3.13
CA TYR A 473 30.75 22.97 1.72
C TYR A 473 30.21 24.38 1.53
N GLU A 474 30.57 24.98 0.41
CA GLU A 474 30.14 26.32 0.02
C GLU A 474 28.83 26.29 -0.78
N ASN A 475 28.47 25.11 -1.31
CA ASN A 475 27.52 24.95 -2.41
C ASN A 475 26.67 23.69 -2.19
N ALA A 476 25.38 23.72 -2.58
CA ALA A 476 24.43 22.65 -2.25
C ALA A 476 24.76 21.29 -2.90
N GLY A 477 25.08 20.27 -2.11
CA GLY A 477 25.46 18.94 -2.62
C GLY A 477 24.80 17.79 -1.87
N PHE A 478 25.10 16.56 -2.30
CA PHE A 478 24.70 15.33 -1.63
C PHE A 478 25.92 14.62 -1.04
N PHE A 479 25.74 14.01 0.13
CA PHE A 479 26.72 13.15 0.79
C PHE A 479 26.10 11.77 1.02
N GLY A 480 26.89 10.70 0.92
CA GLY A 480 26.45 9.33 1.23
C GLY A 480 27.61 8.45 1.68
N VAL A 481 27.35 7.52 2.60
CA VAL A 481 28.33 6.52 3.07
C VAL A 481 27.81 5.11 2.76
N PHE A 482 28.67 4.29 2.18
CA PHE A 482 28.35 2.97 1.64
C PHE A 482 29.41 1.93 2.07
N GLU A 483 28.99 0.70 2.36
CA GLU A 483 29.90 -0.35 2.86
C GLU A 483 30.39 -1.34 1.77
N LYS A 484 30.02 -1.17 0.49
CA LYS A 484 30.35 -2.14 -0.58
C LYS A 484 30.68 -1.52 -1.94
N LYS A 485 31.86 -1.84 -2.49
CA LYS A 485 32.38 -1.45 -3.82
C LYS A 485 31.40 -1.72 -4.99
N ASN A 486 30.65 -2.82 -4.93
CA ASN A 486 29.70 -3.18 -5.99
C ASN A 486 28.45 -2.31 -6.01
N LEU A 487 28.19 -1.49 -4.98
CA LEU A 487 27.08 -0.53 -5.02
C LEU A 487 27.40 0.67 -5.93
N ASN A 488 28.69 0.96 -6.16
CA ASN A 488 29.15 2.19 -6.82
C ASN A 488 28.67 2.31 -8.27
N ASN A 489 28.94 1.29 -9.10
CA ASN A 489 28.49 1.26 -10.49
C ASN A 489 26.95 1.33 -10.63
N TYR A 490 26.24 0.85 -9.61
CA TYR A 490 24.78 0.82 -9.60
C TYR A 490 24.17 2.15 -9.15
N VAL A 491 24.79 2.84 -8.18
CA VAL A 491 24.43 4.20 -7.77
C VAL A 491 24.68 5.19 -8.91
N CYS A 492 25.84 5.12 -9.59
CA CYS A 492 26.13 5.97 -10.75
C CYS A 492 25.07 5.83 -11.86
N ARG A 493 24.72 4.59 -12.23
CA ARG A 493 23.64 4.33 -13.21
C ARG A 493 22.26 4.81 -12.75
N GLY A 494 22.03 4.82 -11.44
CA GLY A 494 20.80 5.37 -10.85
C GLY A 494 20.72 6.89 -10.98
N LEU A 495 21.82 7.58 -10.65
CA LEU A 495 21.93 9.03 -10.74
C LEU A 495 21.87 9.52 -12.21
N GLU A 496 22.53 8.82 -13.13
CA GLU A 496 22.45 9.10 -14.59
C GLU A 496 21.01 9.07 -15.11
N LYS A 497 20.19 8.13 -14.63
CA LYS A 497 18.77 8.01 -15.03
C LYS A 497 17.88 9.16 -14.51
N LEU A 498 18.31 9.88 -13.48
CA LEU A 498 17.61 11.04 -12.94
C LEU A 498 18.03 12.36 -13.61
N ASN A 499 18.81 12.30 -14.69
CA ASN A 499 19.43 13.48 -15.29
C ASN A 499 20.38 14.25 -14.34
N ILE A 500 20.70 13.67 -13.18
CA ILE A 500 21.76 14.15 -12.30
C ILE A 500 23.06 13.73 -12.98
N LYS A 501 23.69 14.68 -13.71
CA LYS A 501 24.96 14.43 -14.37
C LYS A 501 26.03 14.18 -13.31
N VAL A 502 26.24 12.90 -13.03
CA VAL A 502 27.48 12.38 -12.50
C VAL A 502 28.52 12.54 -13.61
N THR A 503 29.04 13.76 -13.77
CA THR A 503 30.30 13.90 -14.50
C THR A 503 31.37 13.20 -13.65
N GLY A 504 32.35 12.54 -14.26
CA GLY A 504 33.40 11.81 -13.54
C GLY A 504 34.24 12.66 -12.57
N LYS A 505 33.95 13.96 -12.46
CA LYS A 505 34.46 14.92 -11.47
C LYS A 505 33.61 15.03 -10.19
N ASN A 506 32.35 14.57 -10.21
CA ASN A 506 31.34 14.90 -9.19
C ASN A 506 31.06 13.77 -8.19
N ILE A 507 31.64 12.57 -8.35
CA ILE A 507 31.60 11.53 -7.32
C ILE A 507 33.02 11.24 -6.85
N ILE A 508 33.28 11.55 -5.59
CA ILE A 508 34.51 11.15 -4.94
C ILE A 508 34.23 9.89 -4.13
N TRP A 509 34.65 8.76 -4.68
CA TRP A 509 34.63 7.48 -4.00
C TRP A 509 35.83 7.39 -3.09
N TYR A 510 35.61 7.51 -1.80
CA TYR A 510 36.68 7.27 -0.84
C TYR A 510 36.81 5.79 -0.51
N ARG A 511 38.01 5.33 -0.15
CA ARG A 511 38.23 3.99 0.43
C ARG A 511 39.16 4.13 1.62
N THR A 512 38.67 3.90 2.82
CA THR A 512 39.54 3.71 3.99
C THR A 512 40.25 2.36 3.85
N LEU A 513 41.59 2.39 3.79
CA LEU A 513 42.42 1.18 3.87
C LEU A 513 42.70 0.79 5.31
#